data_AF-A0A7M1AT30-F1
#
_entry.id   AF-A0A7M1AT30-F1
#
_cell.length_a   1.000
_cell.length_b   1.000
_cell.length_c   1.000
_cell.angle_alpha   90.00
_cell.angle_beta   90.00
_cell.angle_gamma   90.00
#
_symmetry.space_group_name_H-M   'P 1'
#
loop_
_entity.id
_entity.type
_entity.pdbx_description
1 polymer ?
#
loop_
_entity_poly.entity_id
_entity_poly.type
_entity_poly.pdbx_seq_one_letter_code
_entity_poly.pdbx_strand_id
1 'polypeptide(L)'
;MKILLRKVTNTPVEFELDSNEMTFKGYLEYYKPKLILLKANLNGKLEKPCDICAEDMQISVDEDVEFYISDGIYKDEGDIELDVVESFDGHADLDELLHSEIEMIKSDYHSCDNCKED
;
A
#
# COMPACT_ATOMS: atom_id res chain seq x y z
N MET A 1 -5.99 10.69 0.09
CA MET A 1 -6.48 11.38 -1.11
C MET A 1 -7.46 10.46 -1.80
N LYS A 2 -8.61 10.95 -2.30
CA LYS A 2 -9.57 10.09 -3.01
C LYS A 2 -9.52 10.28 -4.52
N ILE A 3 -9.38 9.18 -5.26
CA ILE A 3 -9.42 9.16 -6.73
C ILE A 3 -10.65 8.40 -7.20
N LEU A 4 -11.44 9.01 -8.07
CA LEU A 4 -12.65 8.40 -8.61
C LEU A 4 -12.29 7.34 -9.67
N LEU A 5 -12.54 6.06 -9.40
CA LEU A 5 -12.07 4.93 -10.20
C LEU A 5 -12.53 4.99 -11.65
N ARG A 6 -13.79 5.37 -11.90
CA ARG A 6 -14.35 5.54 -13.26
C ARG A 6 -13.65 6.60 -14.14
N LYS A 7 -12.78 7.44 -13.56
CA LYS A 7 -11.98 8.43 -14.30
C LYS A 7 -10.57 7.93 -14.63
N VAL A 8 -10.15 6.80 -14.06
CA VAL A 8 -8.87 6.18 -14.39
C VAL A 8 -9.00 5.49 -15.75
N THR A 9 -8.07 5.78 -16.65
CA THR A 9 -8.06 5.27 -18.03
C THR A 9 -6.71 4.64 -18.34
N ASN A 10 -6.42 4.36 -19.62
CA ASN A 10 -5.10 3.89 -20.05
C ASN A 10 -4.00 4.96 -19.94
N THR A 11 -4.34 6.20 -19.57
CA THR A 11 -3.34 7.20 -19.17
C THR A 11 -3.19 7.12 -17.65
N PRO A 12 -2.00 6.76 -17.14
CA PRO A 12 -1.75 6.66 -15.71
C PRO A 12 -2.09 7.95 -14.97
N VAL A 13 -2.75 7.79 -13.81
CA VAL A 13 -3.01 8.88 -12.86
C VAL A 13 -1.96 8.80 -11.77
N GLU A 14 -0.95 9.66 -11.85
CA GLU A 14 0.11 9.74 -10.85
C GLU A 14 -0.40 10.32 -9.52
N PHE A 15 0.17 9.85 -8.42
CA PHE A 15 -0.06 10.38 -7.09
C PHE A 15 1.22 10.35 -6.25
N GLU A 16 1.25 11.21 -5.24
CA GLU A 16 2.29 11.28 -4.22
C GLU A 16 1.63 11.72 -2.91
N LEU A 17 1.88 10.97 -1.85
CA LEU A 17 1.34 11.21 -0.51
C LEU A 17 2.46 11.13 0.50
N ASP A 18 2.53 12.13 1.35
CA ASP A 18 3.46 12.16 2.48
C ASP A 18 2.70 11.97 3.78
N SER A 19 3.20 11.06 4.63
CA SER A 19 2.69 10.81 5.97
C SER A 19 3.86 10.64 6.92
N ASN A 20 4.08 11.62 7.79
CA ASN A 20 5.24 11.69 8.69
C ASN A 20 6.58 11.61 7.91
N GLU A 21 7.38 10.57 8.13
CA GLU A 21 8.65 10.29 7.44
C GLU A 21 8.49 9.25 6.31
N MET A 22 7.26 9.01 5.85
CA MET A 22 6.94 8.07 4.77
C MET A 22 6.37 8.81 3.55
N THR A 23 6.82 8.42 2.37
CA THR A 23 6.31 8.85 1.07
C THR A 23 5.77 7.65 0.32
N PHE A 24 4.53 7.78 -0.17
CA PHE A 24 3.85 6.80 -1.00
C PHE A 24 3.59 7.40 -2.37
N LYS A 25 4.30 6.89 -3.37
CA LYS A 25 4.34 7.49 -4.70
C LYS A 25 4.13 6.44 -5.77
N GLY A 26 3.25 6.74 -6.72
CA GLY A 26 2.91 5.77 -7.74
C GLY A 26 1.89 6.28 -8.73
N TYR A 27 1.18 5.35 -9.36
CA TYR A 27 0.12 5.64 -10.29
C TYR A 27 -1.01 4.61 -10.23
N LEU A 28 -2.17 5.03 -10.71
CA LEU A 28 -3.29 4.15 -11.04
C LEU A 28 -3.48 4.08 -12.55
N GLU A 29 -3.69 2.88 -13.07
CA GLU A 29 -3.91 2.64 -14.50
C GLU A 29 -5.08 1.69 -14.71
N TYR A 30 -5.87 1.94 -15.76
CA TYR A 30 -6.92 1.02 -16.14
C TYR A 30 -6.34 -0.34 -16.54
N TYR A 31 -6.88 -1.43 -16.00
CA TYR A 31 -6.51 -2.78 -16.39
C TYR A 31 -7.64 -3.50 -17.13
N LYS A 32 -8.80 -3.66 -16.48
CA LYS A 32 -9.99 -4.35 -17.01
C LYS A 32 -11.26 -3.66 -16.52
N PRO A 33 -12.47 -3.99 -17.02
CA PRO A 33 -13.69 -3.39 -16.53
C PRO A 33 -13.79 -3.47 -15.00
N LYS A 34 -13.98 -2.30 -14.36
CA LYS A 34 -14.03 -2.12 -12.91
C LYS A 34 -12.73 -2.45 -12.16
N LEU A 35 -11.64 -2.78 -12.84
CA LEU A 35 -10.41 -3.20 -12.20
C LEU A 35 -9.27 -2.27 -12.59
N ILE A 36 -8.71 -1.60 -11.59
CA ILE A 36 -7.66 -0.60 -11.72
C ILE A 36 -6.39 -1.16 -11.10
N LEU A 37 -5.28 -1.11 -11.81
CA LEU A 37 -3.97 -1.44 -11.27
C LEU A 37 -3.44 -0.26 -10.45
N LEU A 38 -2.96 -0.53 -9.24
CA LEU A 38 -2.14 0.40 -8.47
C LEU A 38 -0.71 -0.12 -8.48
N LYS A 39 0.23 0.77 -8.82
CA LYS A 39 1.67 0.54 -8.70
C LYS A 39 2.30 1.70 -7.99
N ALA A 40 3.02 1.43 -6.91
CA ALA A 40 3.62 2.46 -6.10
C ALA A 40 4.87 1.95 -5.39
N ASN A 41 5.67 2.89 -4.91
CA ASN A 41 6.77 2.65 -4.00
C ASN A 41 6.46 3.37 -2.68
N LEU A 42 6.60 2.65 -1.58
CA LEU A 42 6.47 3.15 -0.23
C LEU A 42 7.88 3.24 0.36
N ASN A 43 8.33 4.48 0.58
CA ASN A 43 9.69 4.75 1.02
C ASN A 43 9.70 5.65 2.25
N GLY A 44 10.57 5.38 3.20
CA GLY A 44 10.75 6.26 4.34
C GLY A 44 11.20 5.56 5.60
N LYS A 45 10.79 6.11 6.73
CA LYS A 45 11.11 5.56 8.04
C LYS A 45 9.88 5.41 8.93
N LEU A 46 9.85 4.30 9.66
CA LEU A 46 8.75 3.96 10.55
C LEU A 46 9.26 3.71 11.97
N GLU A 47 8.60 4.32 12.94
CA GLU A 47 8.83 4.06 14.36
C GLU A 47 8.01 2.85 14.80
N LYS A 48 8.68 1.86 15.39
CA LYS A 48 8.05 0.67 15.94
C LYS A 48 8.91 0.14 17.11
N PRO A 49 8.32 -0.33 18.22
CA PRO A 49 9.08 -1.04 19.25
C PRO A 49 9.59 -2.39 18.73
N CYS A 50 10.80 -2.77 19.15
CA CYS A 50 11.36 -4.10 18.87
C CYS A 50 10.43 -5.21 19.37
N ASP A 51 10.13 -6.19 18.53
CA ASP A 51 9.22 -7.30 18.87
C ASP A 51 9.81 -8.27 19.92
N ILE A 52 11.11 -8.17 20.23
CA ILE A 52 11.78 -8.95 21.29
C ILE A 52 11.87 -8.18 22.61
N CYS A 53 12.49 -7.00 22.60
CA CYS A 53 12.85 -6.28 23.84
C CYS A 53 12.00 -5.04 24.12
N ALA A 54 11.09 -4.68 23.21
CA ALA A 54 10.24 -3.49 23.27
C ALA A 54 11.00 -2.15 23.31
N GLU A 55 12.29 -2.12 22.95
CA GLU A 55 13.05 -0.89 22.75
C GLU A 55 12.55 -0.15 21.50
N ASP A 56 12.35 1.16 21.61
CA ASP A 56 11.96 2.00 20.47
C ASP A 56 13.04 1.94 19.40
N MET A 57 12.65 1.59 18.18
CA MET A 57 13.54 1.53 17.03
C MET A 57 12.89 2.16 15.80
N GLN A 58 13.75 2.54 14.86
CA GLN A 58 13.33 3.07 13.57
C GLN A 58 13.71 2.07 12.48
N ILE A 59 12.73 1.66 11.68
CA ILE A 59 12.94 0.79 10.52
C ILE A 59 12.94 1.64 9.26
N SER A 60 13.84 1.34 8.32
CA SER A 60 13.85 1.94 6.99
C SER A 60 12.99 1.08 6.08
N VAL A 61 12.05 1.70 5.37
CA VAL A 61 11.14 1.05 4.44
C VAL A 61 11.47 1.52 3.02
N ASP A 62 11.58 0.58 2.10
CA ASP A 62 11.69 0.81 0.66
C ASP A 62 11.08 -0.40 -0.06
N GLU A 63 9.77 -0.34 -0.26
CA GLU A 63 8.97 -1.47 -0.75
C GLU A 63 8.11 -1.06 -1.95
N ASP A 64 8.08 -1.92 -2.97
CA ASP A 64 7.17 -1.77 -4.10
C ASP A 64 5.83 -2.42 -3.78
N VAL A 65 4.76 -1.65 -3.96
CA VAL A 65 3.38 -2.03 -3.71
C VAL A 65 2.65 -2.17 -5.04
N GLU A 66 2.11 -3.35 -5.31
CA GLU A 66 1.36 -3.67 -6.53
C GLU A 66 0.13 -4.51 -6.21
N PHE A 67 -1.06 -3.96 -6.44
CA PHE A 67 -2.34 -4.67 -6.29
C PHE A 67 -3.41 -4.05 -7.19
N TYR A 68 -4.56 -4.71 -7.28
CA TYR A 68 -5.72 -4.20 -8.00
C TYR A 68 -6.75 -3.58 -7.07
N ILE A 69 -7.48 -2.60 -7.59
CA ILE A 69 -8.64 -1.99 -6.93
C ILE A 69 -9.86 -2.25 -7.79
N SER A 70 -10.86 -2.93 -7.22
CA SER A 70 -12.14 -3.23 -7.85
C SER A 70 -13.20 -2.18 -7.50
N ASP A 71 -13.90 -1.65 -8.50
CA ASP A 71 -15.09 -0.81 -8.33
C ASP A 71 -16.33 -1.70 -8.08
N GLY A 72 -16.45 -2.10 -6.81
CA GLY A 72 -17.45 -3.03 -6.27
C GLY A 72 -16.89 -4.43 -6.01
N ILE A 73 -17.80 -5.38 -5.81
CA ILE A 73 -17.46 -6.78 -5.52
C ILE A 73 -16.65 -7.38 -6.66
N TYR A 74 -15.46 -7.85 -6.33
CA TYR A 74 -14.62 -8.64 -7.22
C TYR A 74 -15.00 -10.12 -7.10
N LYS A 75 -15.07 -10.79 -8.25
CA LYS A 75 -15.22 -12.24 -8.29
C LYS A 75 -13.93 -12.79 -8.86
N ASP A 76 -13.29 -13.67 -8.12
CA ASP A 76 -12.09 -14.32 -8.62
C ASP A 76 -12.42 -15.13 -9.88
N GLU A 77 -11.83 -14.68 -11.00
CA GLU A 77 -11.94 -15.35 -12.29
C GLU A 77 -10.78 -16.35 -12.52
N GLY A 78 -9.84 -16.47 -11.57
CA GLY A 78 -8.68 -17.37 -11.64
C GLY A 78 -7.50 -16.83 -12.46
N ASP A 79 -7.62 -15.60 -12.98
CA ASP A 79 -6.66 -14.99 -13.90
C ASP A 79 -5.76 -13.93 -13.23
N ILE A 80 -5.90 -13.72 -11.91
CA ILE A 80 -5.23 -12.65 -11.17
C ILE A 80 -4.50 -13.24 -9.97
N GLU A 81 -3.17 -13.08 -9.96
CA GLU A 81 -2.30 -13.57 -8.89
C GLU A 81 -2.05 -12.52 -7.79
N LEU A 82 -2.35 -11.25 -8.07
CA LEU A 82 -2.18 -10.14 -7.13
C LEU A 82 -3.43 -9.91 -6.29
N ASP A 83 -3.25 -9.25 -5.15
CA ASP A 83 -4.35 -8.88 -4.26
C ASP A 83 -5.34 -7.92 -4.94
N VAL A 84 -6.60 -7.99 -4.50
CA VAL A 84 -7.68 -7.13 -4.98
C VAL A 84 -8.39 -6.44 -3.82
N VAL A 85 -8.34 -5.13 -3.78
CA VAL A 85 -9.05 -4.28 -2.81
C VAL A 85 -10.40 -3.85 -3.40
N GLU A 86 -11.49 -4.12 -2.69
CA GLU A 86 -12.84 -3.78 -3.13
C GLU A 86 -13.27 -2.38 -2.64
N SER A 87 -13.51 -1.46 -3.57
CA SER A 87 -14.10 -0.16 -3.28
C SER A 87 -15.62 -0.20 -3.45
N PHE A 88 -16.37 0.19 -2.41
CA PHE A 88 -17.83 0.23 -2.44
C PHE A 88 -18.40 1.63 -2.68
N ASP A 89 -17.57 2.67 -2.65
CA ASP A 89 -17.97 4.07 -2.92
C ASP A 89 -17.46 4.58 -4.28
N GLY A 90 -16.81 3.72 -5.07
CA GLY A 90 -16.25 4.03 -6.39
C GLY A 90 -14.97 4.87 -6.35
N HIS A 91 -14.34 5.02 -5.18
CA HIS A 91 -13.09 5.74 -5.02
C HIS A 91 -11.96 4.83 -4.53
N ALA A 92 -10.75 5.06 -5.03
CA ALA A 92 -9.54 4.65 -4.36
C ALA A 92 -9.23 5.69 -3.26
N ASP A 93 -9.34 5.29 -1.99
CA ASP A 93 -8.89 6.12 -0.87
C ASP A 93 -7.41 5.84 -0.59
N LEU A 94 -6.54 6.64 -1.19
CA LEU A 94 -5.10 6.45 -1.09
C LEU A 94 -4.55 6.73 0.33
N ASP A 95 -5.26 7.50 1.18
CA ASP A 95 -4.82 7.66 2.57
C ASP A 95 -5.06 6.37 3.36
N GLU A 96 -6.21 5.74 3.13
CA GLU A 96 -6.55 4.44 3.73
C GLU A 96 -5.60 3.35 3.26
N LEU A 97 -5.32 3.29 1.95
CA LEU A 97 -4.39 2.32 1.39
C LEU A 97 -2.99 2.50 1.99
N LEU A 98 -2.46 3.73 2.02
CA LEU A 98 -1.18 4.03 2.68
C LEU A 98 -1.18 3.57 4.15
N HIS A 99 -2.26 3.86 4.89
CA HIS A 99 -2.35 3.45 6.28
C HIS A 99 -2.35 1.92 6.42
N SER A 100 -3.10 1.21 5.58
CA SER A 100 -3.14 -0.26 5.54
C SER A 100 -1.75 -0.86 5.31
N GLU A 101 -1.01 -0.36 4.32
CA GLU A 101 0.34 -0.86 4.02
C GLU A 101 1.30 -0.61 5.19
N ILE A 102 1.25 0.58 5.80
CA ILE A 102 2.06 0.89 7.00
C ILE A 102 1.74 -0.08 8.15
N GLU A 103 0.47 -0.38 8.39
CA GLU A 103 0.09 -1.32 9.45
C GLU A 103 0.47 -2.78 9.12
N MET A 104 0.50 -3.14 7.83
CA MET A 104 1.01 -4.44 7.38
C MET A 104 2.51 -4.58 7.70
N ILE A 105 3.30 -3.57 7.35
CA ILE A 105 4.74 -3.50 7.71
C ILE A 105 4.90 -3.54 9.23
N LYS A 106 4.09 -2.81 10.01
CA LYS A 106 4.17 -2.90 11.48
C LYS A 106 3.78 -4.27 12.02
N SER A 107 2.99 -5.04 11.30
CA SER A 107 2.58 -6.38 11.74
C SER A 107 3.68 -7.42 11.50
N ASP A 108 4.60 -7.13 10.58
CA ASP A 108 5.77 -7.96 10.35
C ASP A 108 6.76 -7.92 11.53
N TYR A 109 7.58 -8.96 11.57
CA TYR A 109 8.55 -9.17 12.62
C TYR A 109 9.79 -8.28 12.45
N HIS A 110 10.02 -7.42 13.43
CA HIS A 110 11.09 -6.43 13.46
C HIS A 110 11.85 -6.49 14.78
N SER A 111 13.15 -6.83 14.70
CA SER A 111 14.07 -6.81 15.84
C SER A 111 15.09 -5.69 15.72
N CYS A 112 15.46 -5.10 16.86
CA CYS A 112 16.56 -4.15 16.93
C CYS A 112 17.89 -4.88 16.81
N ASP A 113 18.95 -4.15 16.48
CA ASP A 113 20.25 -4.74 16.20
C ASP A 113 20.82 -5.49 17.43
N ASN A 114 20.53 -5.00 18.65
CA ASN A 114 20.89 -5.70 19.89
C ASN A 114 20.31 -7.12 19.96
N CYS A 115 19.10 -7.35 19.44
CA CYS A 115 18.42 -8.64 19.49
C CYS A 115 18.64 -9.49 18.23
N LYS A 116 19.32 -8.97 17.21
CA LYS A 116 19.75 -9.76 16.04
C LYS A 116 21.09 -10.48 16.27
N GLU A 117 21.87 -10.01 17.24
CA GLU A 117 23.18 -10.55 17.58
C GLU A 117 23.14 -11.65 18.66
N ASP A 118 21.95 -11.98 19.20
CA ASP A 118 21.70 -13.09 20.14
C ASP A 118 21.29 -14.40 19.43
#